data_AF-A0A927MJ82-F1
#
_entry.id   AF-A0A927MJ82-F1
#
_cell.length_a   1.000
_cell.length_b   1.000
_cell.length_c   1.000
_cell.angle_alpha   90.00
_cell.angle_beta   90.00
_cell.angle_gamma   90.00
#
_symmetry.space_group_name_H-M   'P 1'
#
loop_
_entity.id
_entity.type
_entity.pdbx_description
1 polymer ?
#
loop_
_entity_poly.entity_id
_entity_poly.type
_entity_poly.pdbx_seq_one_letter_code
_entity_poly.pdbx_strand_id
1 'polypeptide(L)'
;MCIEQDRLSRLDTIKWEYLKDILRDNNVKIAAPGSITDLSNEDDEFISDLKNLFARRSRRDLLRKMIRGKSQYTREGNVWGRQPEEYTYYPETGMLEVNEERSWLIPFIDDLYLEGNLGITKIVNELNKRCKTIEGKKWTSQQVLAKLKRKSYHGVLEKIFKTETITKPDVYPKLRTEGTYDRIQKELRKRYIRKSAEPHFLRDTEILCASCGKVISVKKHFTYGKKENQRYPMFVISHTAETTHDNCATKPYVNDKRIKHRIIKAVKDNIIE
;
A
#
# COMPACT_ATOMS: atom_id res chain seq x y z
N MET A 1 30.83 -17.61 23.58
CA MET A 1 30.46 -16.95 24.84
C MET A 1 29.23 -16.08 24.58
N CYS A 2 28.14 -16.31 25.31
CA CYS A 2 26.88 -15.56 25.19
C CYS A 2 26.44 -15.08 26.57
N ILE A 3 25.89 -13.86 26.66
CA ILE A 3 25.47 -13.26 27.94
C ILE A 3 24.33 -14.07 28.59
N GLU A 4 23.40 -14.58 27.78
CA GLU A 4 22.32 -15.49 28.19
C GLU A 4 22.04 -16.46 27.04
N GLN A 5 21.88 -17.75 27.35
CA GLN A 5 21.46 -18.77 26.38
C GLN A 5 20.08 -18.43 25.76
N ASP A 6 19.26 -17.68 26.51
CA ASP A 6 17.96 -17.14 26.06
C ASP A 6 18.03 -16.19 24.86
N ARG A 7 19.24 -15.73 24.49
CA ARG A 7 19.45 -14.94 23.26
C ARG A 7 19.56 -15.82 22.01
N LEU A 8 20.04 -17.06 22.16
CA LEU A 8 20.12 -18.07 21.10
C LEU A 8 18.78 -18.80 20.93
N SER A 9 18.04 -19.01 22.02
CA SER A 9 16.74 -19.68 22.06
C SER A 9 15.57 -18.89 21.42
N ARG A 10 15.85 -17.68 20.90
CA ARG A 10 14.87 -16.82 20.20
C ARG A 10 14.47 -17.34 18.83
N LEU A 11 15.09 -18.43 18.40
CA LEU A 11 14.84 -19.14 17.16
C LEU A 11 13.57 -20.00 17.28
N ASP A 12 12.89 -20.20 16.14
CA ASP A 12 11.77 -21.15 16.00
C ASP A 12 12.23 -22.58 16.37
N THR A 13 11.33 -23.50 16.73
CA THR A 13 11.70 -24.89 17.14
C THR A 13 12.63 -25.55 16.12
N ILE A 14 12.30 -25.41 14.84
CA ILE A 14 13.08 -25.96 13.73
C ILE A 14 14.48 -25.34 13.65
N LYS A 15 14.57 -24.02 13.86
CA LYS A 15 15.85 -23.30 13.82
C LYS A 15 16.72 -23.56 15.04
N TRP A 16 16.10 -23.86 16.18
CA TRP A 16 16.80 -24.27 17.39
C TRP A 16 17.40 -25.66 17.22
N GLU A 17 16.63 -26.61 16.70
CA GLU A 17 17.13 -27.96 16.39
C GLU A 17 18.30 -27.93 15.41
N TYR A 18 18.15 -27.18 14.31
CA TYR A 18 19.22 -26.96 13.34
C TYR A 18 20.49 -26.34 13.96
N LEU A 19 20.33 -25.45 14.94
CA LEU A 19 21.47 -24.88 15.64
C LEU A 19 22.13 -25.90 16.58
N LYS A 20 21.35 -26.75 17.27
CA LYS A 20 21.89 -27.83 18.10
C LYS A 20 22.74 -28.80 17.27
N ASP A 21 22.25 -29.19 16.09
CA ASP A 21 22.98 -30.07 15.16
C ASP A 21 24.34 -29.50 14.79
N ILE A 22 24.38 -28.24 14.33
CA ILE A 22 25.64 -27.58 13.96
C ILE A 22 26.60 -27.51 15.15
N LEU A 23 26.11 -27.20 16.35
CA LEU A 23 26.95 -27.08 17.54
C LEU A 23 27.51 -28.45 17.97
N ARG A 24 26.72 -29.52 17.88
CA ARG A 24 27.15 -30.90 18.15
C ARG A 24 28.20 -31.36 17.15
N ASP A 25 27.92 -31.19 15.85
CA ASP A 25 28.80 -31.63 14.75
C ASP A 25 30.17 -30.95 14.81
N ASN A 26 30.23 -29.72 15.32
CA ASN A 26 31.46 -28.95 15.46
C ASN A 26 32.07 -28.98 16.87
N ASN A 27 31.53 -29.81 17.78
CA ASN A 27 31.97 -29.93 19.17
C ASN A 27 32.05 -28.58 19.91
N VAL A 28 31.08 -27.70 19.65
CA VAL A 28 31.01 -26.35 20.20
C VAL A 28 30.06 -26.32 21.40
N LYS A 29 30.60 -25.91 22.56
CA LYS A 29 29.84 -25.76 23.81
C LYS A 29 29.30 -24.34 23.97
N ILE A 30 28.16 -24.20 24.63
CA ILE A 30 27.56 -22.90 24.93
C ILE A 30 28.07 -22.44 26.29
N ALA A 31 28.92 -21.40 26.31
CA ALA A 31 29.37 -20.75 27.54
C ALA A 31 28.51 -19.52 27.87
N ALA A 32 27.85 -19.54 29.02
CA ALA A 32 27.15 -18.43 29.65
C ALA A 32 27.81 -18.06 31.00
N PRO A 33 27.58 -16.86 31.56
CA PRO A 33 28.12 -16.51 32.88
C PRO A 33 27.72 -17.56 33.93
N GLY A 34 28.72 -18.23 34.53
CA GLY A 34 28.52 -19.25 35.55
C GLY A 34 28.07 -20.63 35.07
N SER A 35 27.96 -20.89 33.76
CA SER A 35 27.62 -22.23 33.25
C SER A 35 28.19 -22.50 31.85
N ILE A 36 28.63 -23.74 31.63
CA ILE A 36 28.98 -24.28 30.31
C ILE A 36 27.99 -25.39 30.02
N THR A 37 27.30 -25.31 28.89
CA THR A 37 26.33 -26.32 28.46
C THR A 37 26.90 -27.07 27.27
N ASP A 38 27.01 -28.38 27.41
CA ASP A 38 27.44 -29.29 26.36
C ASP A 38 26.23 -29.98 25.73
N LEU A 39 25.86 -29.59 24.51
CA LEU A 39 24.70 -30.15 23.82
C LEU A 39 24.91 -31.59 23.33
N SER A 40 26.10 -32.16 23.52
CA SER A 40 26.37 -33.59 23.28
C SER A 40 26.01 -34.46 24.48
N ASN A 41 25.82 -33.85 25.66
CA ASN A 41 25.35 -34.52 26.87
C ASN A 41 23.81 -34.43 26.95
N GLU A 42 23.15 -35.58 27.15
CA GLU A 42 21.70 -35.69 27.19
C GLU A 42 21.04 -34.82 28.27
N ASP A 43 21.63 -34.74 29.46
CA ASP A 43 21.10 -33.93 30.57
C ASP A 43 21.23 -32.43 30.28
N ASP A 44 22.37 -32.01 29.75
CA ASP A 44 22.63 -30.62 29.38
C ASP A 44 21.72 -30.18 28.21
N GLU A 45 21.49 -31.05 27.23
CA GLU A 45 20.54 -30.84 26.13
C GLU A 45 19.10 -30.72 26.66
N PHE A 46 18.67 -31.64 27.52
CA PHE A 46 17.34 -31.61 28.13
C PHE A 46 17.08 -30.33 28.92
N ILE A 47 18.03 -29.93 29.77
CA ILE A 47 17.93 -28.68 30.55
C ILE A 47 17.92 -27.46 29.64
N SER A 48 18.71 -27.47 28.57
CA SER A 48 18.73 -26.42 27.55
C SER A 48 17.38 -26.28 26.85
N ASP A 49 16.74 -27.38 26.47
CA ASP A 49 15.42 -27.38 25.83
C ASP A 49 14.31 -26.91 26.78
N LEU A 50 14.38 -27.30 28.05
CA LEU A 50 13.47 -26.82 29.07
C LEU A 50 13.60 -25.29 29.28
N LYS A 51 14.84 -24.77 29.37
CA LYS A 51 15.10 -23.32 29.44
C LYS A 51 14.53 -22.59 28.23
N ASN A 52 14.72 -23.12 27.02
CA ASN A 52 14.16 -22.55 25.80
C ASN A 52 12.62 -22.50 25.85
N LEU A 53 11.97 -23.57 26.30
CA LEU A 53 10.52 -23.62 26.46
C LEU A 53 10.01 -22.53 27.42
N PHE A 54 10.66 -22.38 28.58
CA PHE A 54 10.33 -21.33 29.54
C PHE A 54 10.56 -19.93 28.97
N ALA A 55 11.70 -19.68 28.31
CA ALA A 55 12.02 -18.41 27.68
C ALA A 55 10.95 -18.00 26.65
N ARG A 56 10.47 -18.95 25.84
CA ARG A 56 9.39 -18.73 24.87
C ARG A 56 8.06 -18.38 25.56
N ARG A 57 7.71 -19.06 26.64
CA ARG A 57 6.51 -18.75 27.42
C ARG A 57 6.59 -17.35 28.01
N SER A 58 7.69 -17.04 28.71
CA SER A 58 7.94 -15.73 29.32
C SER A 58 7.92 -14.61 28.29
N ARG A 59 8.51 -14.81 27.11
CA ARG A 59 8.45 -13.85 26.00
C ARG A 59 7.03 -13.62 25.53
N ARG A 60 6.22 -14.68 25.36
CA ARG A 60 4.80 -14.54 24.98
C ARG A 60 4.01 -13.78 26.04
N ASP A 61 4.25 -14.05 27.33
CA ASP A 61 3.61 -13.33 28.44
C ASP A 61 4.00 -11.84 28.44
N LEU A 62 5.28 -11.54 28.28
CA LEU A 62 5.80 -10.16 28.21
C LEU A 62 5.25 -9.41 26.99
N LEU A 63 5.23 -10.02 25.80
CA LEU A 63 4.63 -9.41 24.61
C LEU A 63 3.13 -9.15 24.81
N ARG A 64 2.39 -10.09 25.43
CA ARG A 64 0.98 -9.89 25.77
C ARG A 64 0.80 -8.70 26.73
N LYS A 65 1.63 -8.57 27.76
CA LYS A 65 1.63 -7.43 28.69
C LYS A 65 1.94 -6.12 27.96
N MET A 66 2.95 -6.09 27.08
CA MET A 66 3.31 -4.91 26.30
C MET A 66 2.19 -4.46 25.36
N ILE A 67 1.53 -5.39 24.66
CA ILE A 67 0.42 -5.07 23.76
C ILE A 67 -0.75 -4.49 24.57
N ARG A 68 -1.07 -5.09 25.72
CA ARG A 68 -2.09 -4.55 26.63
C ARG A 68 -1.74 -3.16 27.14
N GLY A 69 -0.50 -2.94 27.55
CA GLY A 69 -0.01 -1.62 27.97
C GLY A 69 -0.12 -0.57 26.85
N LYS A 70 0.28 -0.92 25.62
CA LYS A 70 0.13 -0.02 24.45
C LYS A 70 -1.32 0.28 24.10
N SER A 71 -2.20 -0.72 24.18
CA SER A 71 -3.64 -0.54 23.98
C SER A 71 -4.20 0.43 25.02
N GLN A 72 -3.93 0.19 26.30
CA GLN A 72 -4.38 1.07 27.39
C GLN A 72 -3.84 2.51 27.24
N TYR A 73 -2.55 2.66 26.96
CA TYR A 73 -1.92 3.96 26.71
C TYR A 73 -2.58 4.71 25.53
N THR A 74 -3.00 3.98 24.49
CA THR A 74 -3.73 4.56 23.35
C THR A 74 -5.16 4.97 23.73
N ARG A 75 -5.85 4.20 24.59
CA ARG A 75 -7.20 4.56 25.10
C ARG A 75 -7.17 5.83 25.94
N GLU A 76 -6.09 6.04 26.69
CA GLU A 76 -5.80 7.27 27.42
C GLU A 76 -5.56 8.46 26.48
N GLY A 77 -5.39 8.22 25.18
CA GLY A 77 -5.21 9.26 24.15
C GLY A 77 -3.76 9.63 23.91
N ASN A 78 -2.84 8.89 24.54
CA ASN A 78 -1.43 9.11 24.32
C ASN A 78 -1.00 8.52 22.97
N VAL A 79 -0.19 9.29 22.26
CA VAL A 79 0.34 8.90 20.95
C VAL A 79 1.67 8.17 21.08
N TRP A 80 1.94 7.24 20.17
CA TRP A 80 3.19 6.50 20.13
C TRP A 80 3.60 6.15 18.70
N GLY A 81 4.91 5.93 18.52
CA GLY A 81 5.54 5.71 17.22
C GLY A 81 5.84 7.02 16.48
N ARG A 82 6.24 6.89 15.20
CA ARG A 82 6.55 8.04 14.34
C ARG A 82 5.26 8.78 13.98
N GLN A 83 5.20 10.06 14.32
CA GLN A 83 4.06 10.93 14.01
C GLN A 83 4.13 11.45 12.56
N PRO A 84 2.99 11.92 12.00
CA PRO A 84 3.02 12.62 10.72
C PRO A 84 3.93 13.84 10.79
N GLU A 85 4.62 14.17 9.69
CA GLU A 85 5.58 15.28 9.65
C GLU A 85 4.95 16.66 9.81
N GLU A 86 3.63 16.74 9.73
CA GLU A 86 2.85 17.96 9.99
C GLU A 86 2.61 18.24 11.47
N TYR A 87 3.07 17.34 12.35
CA TYR A 87 2.97 17.49 13.79
C TYR A 87 4.34 17.31 14.45
N THR A 88 4.57 18.08 15.50
CA THR A 88 5.72 17.92 16.41
C THR A 88 5.22 17.28 17.70
N TYR A 89 5.87 16.19 18.11
CA TYR A 89 5.57 15.51 19.37
C TYR A 89 6.64 15.84 20.40
N TYR A 90 6.21 16.32 21.56
CA TYR A 90 7.09 16.64 22.68
C TYR A 90 7.01 15.54 23.73
N PRO A 91 8.05 14.70 23.89
CA PRO A 91 8.01 13.56 24.81
C PRO A 91 7.83 13.97 26.28
N GLU A 92 8.29 15.15 26.67
CA GLU A 92 8.25 15.62 28.06
C GLU A 92 6.83 15.97 28.52
N THR A 93 6.04 16.59 27.64
CA THR A 93 4.66 16.99 27.93
C THR A 93 3.63 15.99 27.38
N GLY A 94 4.05 15.09 26.49
CA GLY A 94 3.16 14.20 25.74
C GLY A 94 2.27 14.92 24.72
N MET A 95 2.50 16.21 24.50
CA MET A 95 1.66 17.06 23.64
C MET A 95 2.06 16.96 22.16
N LEU A 96 1.07 17.18 21.30
CA LEU A 96 1.22 17.30 19.85
C LEU A 96 0.88 18.71 19.42
N GLU A 97 1.81 19.35 18.72
CA GLU A 97 1.59 20.67 18.12
C GLU A 97 1.68 20.59 16.61
N VAL A 98 1.09 21.57 15.94
CA VAL A 98 1.19 21.72 14.49
C VAL A 98 2.62 22.14 14.14
N ASN A 99 3.26 21.43 13.21
CA ASN A 99 4.52 21.86 12.64
C ASN A 99 4.25 22.91 11.55
N GLU A 100 4.55 24.18 11.83
CA GLU A 100 4.29 25.31 10.92
C GLU A 100 4.98 25.17 9.55
N GLU A 101 6.17 24.58 9.49
CA GLU A 101 6.92 24.42 8.24
C GLU A 101 6.30 23.40 7.27
N ARG A 102 5.55 22.43 7.83
CA ARG A 102 5.04 21.27 7.09
C ARG A 102 3.52 21.20 7.04
N SER A 103 2.81 21.87 7.94
CA SER A 103 1.35 21.81 8.08
C SER A 103 0.60 22.20 6.80
N TRP A 104 1.16 23.13 6.02
CA TRP A 104 0.61 23.58 4.73
C TRP A 104 0.39 22.44 3.73
N LEU A 105 1.09 21.31 3.86
CA LEU A 105 0.95 20.16 2.97
C LEU A 105 -0.48 19.62 2.93
N ILE A 106 -1.18 19.62 4.07
CA ILE A 106 -2.52 19.03 4.18
C ILE A 106 -3.58 19.83 3.43
N PRO A 107 -3.79 21.14 3.71
CA PRO A 107 -4.74 21.93 2.95
C PRO A 107 -4.35 21.99 1.47
N PHE A 108 -3.06 22.09 1.15
CA PHE A 108 -2.61 22.10 -0.24
C PHE A 108 -2.96 20.80 -1.00
N ILE A 109 -2.73 19.63 -0.40
CA ILE A 109 -3.10 18.34 -1.01
C ILE A 109 -4.61 18.22 -1.15
N ASP A 110 -5.37 18.69 -0.18
CA ASP A 110 -6.84 18.63 -0.18
C ASP A 110 -7.44 19.50 -1.27
N ASP A 111 -6.95 20.72 -1.42
CA ASP A 111 -7.41 21.66 -2.45
C ASP A 111 -7.12 21.11 -3.85
N LEU A 112 -5.91 20.59 -4.09
CA LEU A 112 -5.57 19.96 -5.37
C LEU A 112 -6.44 18.73 -5.66
N TYR A 113 -6.80 17.96 -4.64
CA TYR A 113 -7.57 16.74 -4.80
C TYR A 113 -9.07 17.01 -5.02
N LEU A 114 -9.66 17.89 -4.22
CA LEU A 114 -11.09 18.18 -4.20
C LEU A 114 -11.46 19.23 -5.24
N GLU A 115 -10.81 20.40 -5.19
CA GLU A 115 -11.15 21.55 -6.04
C GLU A 115 -10.44 21.44 -7.40
N GLY A 116 -9.15 21.08 -7.39
CA GLY A 116 -8.38 20.83 -8.61
C GLY A 116 -8.77 19.55 -9.35
N ASN A 117 -9.57 18.68 -8.72
CA ASN A 117 -10.00 17.38 -9.23
C ASN A 117 -8.83 16.50 -9.73
N LEU A 118 -7.60 16.72 -9.24
CA LEU A 118 -6.40 16.08 -9.75
C LEU A 118 -6.30 14.62 -9.32
N GLY A 119 -5.69 13.79 -10.17
CA GLY A 119 -5.30 12.43 -9.82
C GLY A 119 -4.09 12.42 -8.90
N ILE A 120 -3.96 11.39 -8.05
CA ILE A 120 -2.87 11.26 -7.06
C ILE A 120 -1.49 11.44 -7.71
N THR A 121 -1.24 10.82 -8.87
CA THR A 121 0.04 10.95 -9.60
C THR A 121 0.35 12.40 -9.99
N LYS A 122 -0.66 13.18 -10.38
CA LYS A 122 -0.47 14.60 -10.70
C LYS A 122 -0.17 15.41 -9.44
N ILE A 123 -0.85 15.13 -8.34
CA ILE A 123 -0.58 15.76 -7.03
C ILE A 123 0.85 15.47 -6.57
N VAL A 124 1.32 14.23 -6.75
CA VAL A 124 2.72 13.86 -6.46
C VAL A 124 3.71 14.67 -7.29
N ASN A 125 3.42 14.87 -8.58
CA ASN A 125 4.28 15.69 -9.45
C ASN A 125 4.31 17.15 -9.00
N GLU A 126 3.15 17.72 -8.62
CA GLU A 126 3.09 19.09 -8.08
C GLU A 126 3.82 19.23 -6.73
N LEU A 127 3.69 18.25 -5.84
CA LEU A 127 4.43 18.23 -4.58
C LEU A 127 5.95 18.16 -4.81
N ASN A 128 6.39 17.27 -5.69
CA ASN A 128 7.81 17.08 -6.00
C ASN A 128 8.48 18.29 -6.65
N LYS A 129 7.72 19.20 -7.28
CA LYS A 129 8.22 20.49 -7.76
C LYS A 129 8.47 21.48 -6.63
N ARG A 130 7.76 21.35 -5.50
CA ARG A 130 7.78 22.31 -4.39
C ARG A 130 8.67 21.86 -3.25
N CYS A 131 8.61 20.58 -2.87
CA CYS A 131 9.36 20.06 -1.74
C CYS A 131 9.68 18.57 -1.86
N LYS A 132 10.70 18.16 -1.10
CA LYS A 132 11.03 16.75 -0.87
C LYS A 132 10.46 16.28 0.48
N THR A 133 10.41 14.98 0.68
CA THR A 133 10.06 14.41 2.00
C THR A 133 11.11 14.82 3.04
N ILE A 134 10.81 14.63 4.33
CA ILE A 134 11.77 14.91 5.41
C ILE A 134 13.10 14.15 5.27
N GLU A 135 13.08 12.98 4.60
CA GLU A 135 14.27 12.17 4.30
C GLU A 135 14.98 12.60 3.01
N GLY A 136 14.58 13.72 2.39
CA GLY A 136 15.17 14.23 1.14
C GLY A 136 14.82 13.39 -0.10
N LYS A 137 13.79 12.55 -0.04
CA LYS A 137 13.34 11.71 -1.17
C LYS A 137 12.19 12.37 -1.92
N LYS A 138 11.95 11.90 -3.16
CA LYS A 138 10.76 12.28 -3.92
C LYS A 138 9.52 11.64 -3.29
N TRP A 139 8.41 12.38 -3.33
CA TRP A 139 7.08 11.93 -2.98
C TRP A 139 6.63 10.78 -3.89
N THR A 140 5.91 9.85 -3.28
CA THR A 140 5.28 8.70 -3.96
C THR A 140 3.77 8.77 -3.83
N SER A 141 3.05 8.12 -4.75
CA SER A 141 1.58 8.06 -4.73
C SER A 141 1.04 7.45 -3.43
N GLN A 142 1.75 6.48 -2.85
CA GLN A 142 1.34 5.85 -1.60
C GLN A 142 1.41 6.83 -0.41
N GLN A 143 2.43 7.69 -0.35
CA GLN A 143 2.55 8.69 0.70
C GLN A 143 1.42 9.72 0.64
N VAL A 144 1.11 10.24 -0.56
CA VAL A 144 0.00 11.19 -0.76
C VAL A 144 -1.34 10.53 -0.44
N LEU A 145 -1.57 9.30 -0.91
CA LEU A 145 -2.77 8.53 -0.61
C LEU A 145 -2.92 8.28 0.90
N ALA A 146 -1.82 7.95 1.59
CA ALA A 146 -1.83 7.77 3.03
C ALA A 146 -2.22 9.06 3.76
N LYS A 147 -1.79 10.23 3.28
CA LYS A 147 -2.20 11.52 3.86
C LYS A 147 -3.69 11.79 3.66
N LEU A 148 -4.22 11.57 2.46
CA LEU A 148 -5.65 11.71 2.16
C LEU A 148 -6.54 10.80 3.02
N LYS A 149 -6.05 9.60 3.38
CA LYS A 149 -6.77 8.61 4.21
C LYS A 149 -6.60 8.78 5.72
N ARG A 150 -5.67 9.64 6.17
CA ARG A 150 -5.32 9.71 7.58
C ARG A 150 -6.37 10.47 8.38
N LYS A 151 -6.83 9.87 9.47
CA LYS A 151 -7.78 10.48 10.42
C LYS A 151 -7.16 11.52 11.36
N SER A 152 -5.83 11.45 11.54
CA SER A 152 -5.09 12.39 12.41
C SER A 152 -5.33 13.84 12.01
N TYR A 153 -5.48 14.13 10.71
CA TYR A 153 -5.62 15.50 10.23
C TYR A 153 -6.96 16.15 10.59
N HIS A 154 -7.99 15.37 10.92
CA HIS A 154 -9.24 15.90 11.49
C HIS A 154 -9.35 15.67 13.00
N GLY A 155 -8.23 15.40 13.67
CA GLY A 155 -8.10 15.34 15.12
C GLY A 155 -8.21 13.94 15.73
N VAL A 156 -8.42 12.90 14.94
CA VAL A 156 -8.72 11.56 15.45
C VAL A 156 -7.49 10.66 15.47
N LEU A 157 -7.18 10.09 16.63
CA LEU A 157 -6.23 8.99 16.78
C LEU A 157 -6.94 7.67 16.47
N GLU A 158 -6.43 6.91 15.51
CA GLU A 158 -6.89 5.54 15.26
C GLU A 158 -5.69 4.60 15.21
N LYS A 159 -5.75 3.52 15.99
CA LYS A 159 -4.74 2.45 15.99
C LYS A 159 -5.43 1.09 15.94
N ILE A 160 -4.97 0.27 15.01
CA ILE A 160 -5.46 -1.09 14.82
C ILE A 160 -4.53 -2.03 15.57
N PHE A 161 -5.08 -2.73 16.56
CA PHE A 161 -4.44 -3.85 17.25
C PHE A 161 -4.98 -5.16 16.69
N LYS A 162 -4.36 -6.29 17.07
CA LYS A 162 -4.80 -7.61 16.58
C LYS A 162 -6.24 -7.95 16.99
N THR A 163 -6.68 -7.44 18.14
CA THR A 163 -7.97 -7.80 18.76
C THR A 163 -9.01 -6.68 18.67
N GLU A 164 -8.57 -5.43 18.52
CA GLU A 164 -9.44 -4.26 18.60
C GLU A 164 -8.88 -3.10 17.77
N THR A 165 -9.76 -2.19 17.37
CA THR A 165 -9.36 -0.88 16.83
C THR A 165 -9.73 0.18 17.85
N ILE A 166 -8.74 0.92 18.33
CA ILE A 166 -8.96 2.01 19.28
C ILE A 166 -9.00 3.31 18.49
N THR A 167 -10.12 4.02 18.60
CA THR A 167 -10.35 5.32 17.97
C THR A 167 -10.69 6.33 19.04
N LYS A 168 -9.93 7.42 19.11
CA LYS A 168 -10.13 8.50 20.07
C LYS A 168 -10.14 9.86 19.37
N PRO A 169 -11.23 10.64 19.50
CA PRO A 169 -11.29 11.99 18.93
C PRO A 169 -10.46 13.00 19.72
N ASP A 170 -10.22 14.15 19.11
CA ASP A 170 -9.57 15.34 19.68
C ASP A 170 -8.19 15.09 20.34
N VAL A 171 -7.40 14.19 19.75
CA VAL A 171 -6.00 13.93 20.15
C VAL A 171 -5.01 14.78 19.35
N TYR A 172 -5.27 14.99 18.05
CA TYR A 172 -4.40 15.77 17.18
C TYR A 172 -4.98 17.18 16.98
N PRO A 173 -4.14 18.22 16.88
CA PRO A 173 -4.57 19.51 16.34
C PRO A 173 -5.14 19.34 14.92
N LYS A 174 -6.28 19.98 14.63
CA LYS A 174 -7.00 19.80 13.36
C LYS A 174 -6.34 20.61 12.25
N LEU A 175 -5.91 19.92 11.19
CA LEU A 175 -5.42 20.53 9.94
C LEU A 175 -6.48 20.49 8.83
N ARG A 176 -7.56 19.73 9.02
CA ARG A 176 -8.76 19.73 8.19
C ARG A 176 -10.00 19.49 9.04
N THR A 177 -11.16 19.83 8.48
CA THR A 177 -12.44 19.50 9.09
C THR A 177 -12.82 18.03 8.85
N GLU A 178 -13.70 17.49 9.69
CA GLU A 178 -14.28 16.16 9.50
C GLU A 178 -15.10 16.07 8.19
N GLY A 179 -15.85 17.13 7.86
CA GLY A 179 -16.60 17.21 6.61
C GLY A 179 -15.70 17.15 5.36
N THR A 180 -14.54 17.82 5.39
CA THR A 180 -13.55 17.73 4.31
C THR A 180 -13.01 16.29 4.19
N TYR A 181 -12.70 15.65 5.31
CA TYR A 181 -12.24 14.26 5.32
C TYR A 181 -13.27 13.30 4.71
N ASP A 182 -14.54 13.42 5.09
CA ASP A 182 -15.61 12.57 4.56
C ASP A 182 -15.80 12.77 3.05
N ARG A 183 -15.71 14.03 2.58
CA ARG A 183 -15.75 14.36 1.15
C ARG A 183 -14.60 13.68 0.40
N ILE A 184 -13.38 13.72 0.94
CA ILE A 184 -12.20 13.02 0.38
C ILE A 184 -12.45 11.51 0.32
N GLN A 185 -12.93 10.89 1.41
CA GLN A 185 -13.17 9.44 1.43
C GLN A 185 -14.25 9.02 0.42
N LYS A 186 -15.30 9.84 0.26
CA LYS A 186 -16.34 9.61 -0.75
C LYS A 186 -15.76 9.67 -2.16
N GLU A 187 -14.95 10.68 -2.47
CA GLU A 187 -14.29 10.81 -3.78
C GLU A 187 -13.28 9.68 -4.03
N LEU A 188 -12.50 9.27 -3.02
CA LEU A 188 -11.60 8.11 -3.13
C LEU A 188 -12.36 6.84 -3.47
N ARG A 189 -13.49 6.56 -2.81
CA ARG A 189 -14.34 5.39 -3.12
C ARG A 189 -14.90 5.47 -4.54
N LYS A 190 -15.40 6.62 -4.97
CA LYS A 190 -15.91 6.82 -6.34
C LYS A 190 -14.83 6.56 -7.40
N ARG A 191 -13.61 7.04 -7.19
CA ARG A 191 -12.48 6.85 -8.11
C ARG A 191 -11.92 5.43 -8.08
N TYR A 192 -12.02 4.75 -6.93
CA TYR A 192 -11.61 3.36 -6.80
C TYR A 192 -12.53 2.40 -7.57
N ILE A 193 -13.83 2.71 -7.64
CA ILE A 193 -14.75 1.98 -8.50
C ILE A 193 -14.35 2.24 -9.96
N ARG A 194 -13.53 1.34 -10.52
CA ARG A 194 -13.32 1.28 -11.97
C ARG A 194 -14.69 1.07 -12.59
N LYS A 195 -15.21 2.09 -13.28
CA LYS A 195 -16.32 1.85 -14.20
C LYS A 195 -15.84 0.82 -15.19
N SER A 196 -16.53 -0.33 -15.24
CA SER A 196 -16.26 -1.30 -16.30
C SER A 196 -16.36 -0.57 -17.63
N ALA A 197 -15.42 -0.85 -18.52
CA ALA A 197 -15.54 -0.29 -19.85
C ALA A 197 -16.84 -0.78 -20.47
N GLU A 198 -17.42 0.04 -21.34
CA GLU A 198 -18.64 -0.34 -22.04
C GLU A 198 -18.40 -1.65 -22.80
N PRO A 199 -19.30 -2.65 -22.68
CA PRO A 199 -19.17 -3.92 -23.36
C PRO A 199 -19.00 -3.72 -24.87
N HIS A 200 -18.06 -4.45 -25.48
CA HIS A 200 -17.83 -4.43 -26.91
C HIS A 200 -17.35 -5.80 -27.38
N PHE A 201 -17.93 -6.32 -28.46
CA PHE A 201 -17.70 -7.70 -28.94
C PHE A 201 -16.24 -8.02 -29.29
N LEU A 202 -15.42 -7.01 -29.63
CA LEU A 202 -13.98 -7.16 -29.90
C LEU A 202 -13.07 -6.95 -28.68
N ARG A 203 -13.64 -6.71 -27.49
CA ARG A 203 -12.85 -6.41 -26.29
C ARG A 203 -12.22 -7.66 -25.66
N ASP A 204 -12.86 -8.81 -25.87
CA ASP A 204 -12.39 -10.13 -25.41
C ASP A 204 -11.70 -10.91 -26.56
N THR A 205 -11.35 -10.23 -27.64
CA THR A 205 -10.66 -10.80 -28.80
C THR A 205 -9.24 -10.25 -28.86
N GLU A 206 -8.26 -11.13 -29.06
CA GLU A 206 -6.89 -10.70 -29.33
C GLU A 206 -6.75 -10.30 -30.80
N ILE A 207 -6.46 -9.02 -31.04
CA ILE A 207 -6.25 -8.47 -32.38
C ILE A 207 -4.81 -7.97 -32.45
N LEU A 208 -4.05 -8.46 -33.42
CA LEU A 208 -2.66 -8.08 -33.63
C LEU A 208 -2.55 -7.08 -34.78
N CYS A 209 -1.71 -6.06 -34.61
CA CYS A 209 -1.34 -5.17 -35.71
C CYS A 209 -0.44 -5.91 -36.70
N ALA A 210 -0.86 -6.04 -37.96
CA ALA A 210 -0.08 -6.71 -38.99
C ALA A 210 1.30 -6.08 -39.24
N SER A 211 1.47 -4.77 -38.97
CA SER A 211 2.74 -4.07 -39.22
C SER A 211 3.77 -4.23 -38.10
N CYS A 212 3.35 -4.31 -36.84
CA CYS A 212 4.27 -4.30 -35.70
C CYS A 212 4.10 -5.48 -34.74
N GLY A 213 3.14 -6.38 -35.00
CA GLY A 213 2.86 -7.57 -34.18
C GLY A 213 2.26 -7.28 -32.80
N LYS A 214 2.09 -6.01 -32.41
CA LYS A 214 1.56 -5.64 -31.09
C LYS A 214 0.04 -5.72 -31.06
N VAL A 215 -0.49 -6.08 -29.89
CA VAL A 215 -1.93 -6.10 -29.61
C VAL A 215 -2.52 -4.69 -29.80
N ILE A 216 -3.65 -4.63 -30.50
CA ILE A 216 -4.50 -3.45 -30.63
C ILE A 216 -5.80 -3.69 -29.89
N SER A 217 -6.31 -2.67 -29.20
CA SER A 217 -7.48 -2.79 -28.33
C SER A 217 -8.57 -1.81 -28.72
N VAL A 218 -9.79 -2.11 -28.28
CA VAL A 218 -10.96 -1.26 -28.52
C VAL A 218 -10.95 -0.07 -27.56
N LYS A 219 -10.85 1.14 -28.11
CA LYS A 219 -11.00 2.42 -27.42
C LYS A 219 -12.33 3.08 -27.79
N LYS A 220 -12.97 3.70 -26.81
CA LYS A 220 -14.17 4.53 -27.02
C LYS A 220 -13.72 5.98 -27.26
N HIS A 221 -14.03 6.51 -28.44
CA HIS A 221 -13.84 7.91 -28.81
C HIS A 221 -15.20 8.60 -28.92
N PHE A 222 -15.23 9.92 -28.74
CA PHE A 222 -16.42 10.74 -28.99
C PHE A 222 -16.19 11.60 -30.22
N THR A 223 -17.15 11.61 -31.14
CA THR A 223 -17.11 12.41 -32.36
C THR A 223 -18.28 13.41 -32.37
N TYR A 224 -18.08 14.57 -32.99
CA TYR A 224 -19.11 15.61 -33.14
C TYR A 224 -20.04 15.27 -34.31
N GLY A 225 -21.35 15.45 -34.10
CA GLY A 225 -22.37 15.35 -35.12
C GLY A 225 -22.52 16.64 -35.93
N LYS A 226 -23.43 16.62 -36.92
CA LYS A 226 -23.78 17.79 -37.73
C LYS A 226 -24.58 18.84 -36.97
N LYS A 227 -25.22 18.47 -35.86
CA LYS A 227 -25.96 19.39 -34.98
C LYS A 227 -25.03 19.93 -33.89
N GLU A 228 -25.16 21.22 -33.61
CA GLU A 228 -24.39 21.91 -32.58
C GLU A 228 -24.54 21.19 -31.24
N ASN A 229 -23.42 20.95 -30.55
CA ASN A 229 -23.33 20.23 -29.27
C ASN A 229 -23.73 18.74 -29.25
N GLN A 230 -24.03 18.09 -30.38
CA GLN A 230 -24.30 16.64 -30.38
C GLN A 230 -23.01 15.83 -30.47
N ARG A 231 -22.60 15.16 -29.38
CA ARG A 231 -21.50 14.18 -29.38
C ARG A 231 -22.07 12.76 -29.40
N TYR A 232 -21.50 11.89 -30.22
CA TYR A 232 -21.86 10.46 -30.22
C TYR A 232 -20.61 9.59 -29.99
N PRO A 233 -20.77 8.46 -29.27
CA PRO A 233 -19.68 7.52 -29.06
C PRO A 233 -19.38 6.72 -30.33
N MET A 234 -18.10 6.43 -30.54
CA MET A 234 -17.58 5.58 -31.60
C MET A 234 -16.53 4.66 -31.00
N PHE A 235 -16.54 3.38 -31.37
CA PHE A 235 -15.48 2.46 -30.97
C PHE A 235 -14.43 2.40 -32.07
N VAL A 236 -13.17 2.48 -31.68
CA VAL A 236 -12.03 2.46 -32.59
C VAL A 236 -11.02 1.46 -32.08
N ILE A 237 -10.44 0.70 -32.99
CA ILE A 237 -9.36 -0.21 -32.71
C ILE A 237 -8.05 0.50 -32.98
N SER A 238 -7.22 0.63 -31.96
CA SER A 238 -5.90 1.25 -32.04
C SER A 238 -4.96 0.68 -30.99
N HIS A 239 -3.68 1.05 -31.07
CA HIS A 239 -2.72 0.67 -30.03
C HIS A 239 -3.10 1.25 -28.67
N THR A 240 -2.98 0.42 -27.63
CA THR A 240 -3.39 0.78 -26.27
C THR A 240 -2.53 1.91 -25.71
N ALA A 241 -1.20 1.79 -25.81
CA ALA A 241 -0.26 2.80 -25.36
C ALA A 241 0.09 3.79 -26.48
N GLU A 242 0.22 5.06 -26.12
CA GLU A 242 0.57 6.15 -27.03
C GLU A 242 1.95 5.94 -27.65
N THR A 243 2.93 5.50 -26.85
CA THR A 243 4.28 5.13 -27.34
C THR A 243 4.25 4.02 -28.39
N THR A 244 3.40 3.01 -28.22
CA THR A 244 3.26 1.94 -29.22
C THR A 244 2.54 2.39 -30.47
N HIS A 245 1.61 3.36 -30.33
CA HIS A 245 0.92 3.97 -31.46
C HIS A 245 1.89 4.78 -32.31
N ASP A 246 2.67 5.66 -31.69
CA ASP A 246 3.51 6.62 -32.41
C ASP A 246 4.68 5.95 -33.13
N ASN A 247 5.19 4.85 -32.56
CA ASN A 247 6.25 4.03 -33.14
C ASN A 247 5.76 3.00 -34.17
N CYS A 248 4.45 2.91 -34.42
CA CYS A 248 3.90 1.99 -35.42
C CYS A 248 3.83 2.67 -36.79
N ALA A 249 4.34 2.03 -37.84
CA ALA A 249 4.33 2.59 -39.19
C ALA A 249 2.91 2.84 -39.73
N THR A 250 1.96 1.95 -39.43
CA THR A 250 0.58 2.01 -39.94
C THR A 250 -0.38 2.81 -39.07
N LYS A 251 0.01 3.14 -37.83
CA LYS A 251 -0.81 3.88 -36.84
C LYS A 251 -2.30 3.49 -36.89
N PRO A 252 -2.63 2.22 -36.61
CA PRO A 252 -3.97 1.69 -36.86
C PRO A 252 -5.04 2.49 -36.11
N TYR A 253 -6.00 3.02 -36.86
CA TYR A 253 -7.17 3.74 -36.36
C TYR A 253 -8.40 3.28 -37.13
N VAL A 254 -9.01 2.17 -36.69
CA VAL A 254 -10.10 1.52 -37.42
C VAL A 254 -11.40 1.63 -36.64
N ASN A 255 -12.38 2.36 -37.20
CA ASN A 255 -13.73 2.45 -36.66
C ASN A 255 -14.44 1.08 -36.73
N ASP A 256 -15.00 0.63 -35.60
CA ASP A 256 -15.71 -0.65 -35.48
C ASP A 256 -16.82 -0.81 -36.51
N LYS A 257 -17.56 0.25 -36.82
CA LYS A 257 -18.65 0.25 -37.80
C LYS A 257 -18.20 -0.18 -39.19
N ARG A 258 -16.95 0.07 -39.57
CA ARG A 258 -16.41 -0.28 -40.90
C ARG A 258 -16.10 -1.77 -41.04
N ILE A 259 -15.79 -2.44 -39.94
CA ILE A 259 -15.34 -3.84 -39.95
C ILE A 259 -16.40 -4.79 -39.37
N LYS A 260 -17.33 -4.29 -38.55
CA LYS A 260 -18.36 -5.08 -37.86
C LYS A 260 -19.12 -5.99 -38.81
N HIS A 261 -19.61 -5.45 -39.94
CA HIS A 261 -20.29 -6.24 -40.96
C HIS A 261 -19.39 -7.37 -41.53
N ARG A 262 -18.14 -7.07 -41.86
CA ARG A 262 -17.21 -8.03 -42.45
C ARG A 262 -16.89 -9.17 -41.49
N ILE A 263 -16.68 -8.84 -40.21
CA ILE A 263 -16.44 -9.83 -39.15
C ILE A 263 -17.68 -10.70 -38.96
N ILE A 264 -18.87 -10.10 -38.85
CA ILE A 264 -20.12 -10.86 -38.72
C ILE A 264 -20.32 -11.79 -39.91
N LYS A 265 -20.05 -11.33 -41.13
CA LYS A 265 -20.14 -12.15 -42.34
C LYS A 265 -19.17 -13.34 -42.28
N ALA A 266 -17.88 -13.08 -42.02
CA ALA A 266 -16.88 -14.13 -41.92
C ALA A 266 -17.22 -15.16 -40.83
N VAL A 267 -17.74 -14.72 -39.68
CA VAL A 267 -18.17 -15.62 -38.60
C VAL A 267 -19.36 -16.47 -39.03
N LYS A 268 -20.36 -15.89 -39.70
CA LYS A 268 -21.51 -16.66 -40.23
C LYS A 268 -21.07 -17.71 -41.24
N ASP A 269 -20.17 -17.34 -42.15
CA ASP A 269 -19.69 -18.22 -43.21
C ASP A 269 -18.92 -19.43 -42.64
N ASN A 270 -18.30 -19.32 -41.45
CA ASN A 270 -17.53 -20.41 -40.81
C ASN A 270 -18.29 -21.17 -39.72
N ILE A 271 -19.50 -20.75 -39.32
CA ILE A 271 -20.32 -21.42 -38.29
C ILE A 271 -21.44 -22.27 -38.93
N ILE A 272 -21.70 -22.11 -40.22
CA ILE A 272 -22.79 -22.79 -40.94
C ILE A 272 -22.28 -24.03 -41.73
N GLU A 273 -21.02 -24.44 -41.53
CA GLU A 273 -20.55 -25.81 -41.82
C GLU A 273 -20.59 -26.67 -40.55
#